data_AF-A0A444Z916-F1
#
_entry.id   AF-A0A444Z916-F1
#
_cell.length_a   1.000
_cell.length_b   1.000
_cell.length_c   1.000
_cell.angle_alpha   90.00
_cell.angle_beta   90.00
_cell.angle_gamma   90.00
#
_symmetry.space_group_name_H-M   'P 1'
#
loop_
_entity.id
_entity.type
_entity.pdbx_description
1 polymer ?
#
loop_
_entity_poly.entity_id
_entity_poly.type
_entity_poly.pdbx_seq_one_letter_code
_entity_poly.pdbx_strand_id
1 'polypeptide(L)'
;MAAACKRLAQFSGFGFSKSFTFNSSLRSFSRMAKSNGRRFCDASAITSGLEGQGVPKKQAQAISAGITEVLEKVQESLMERTEMLQESHESKIKAEVQRSQMQLQREIEKLKNDMEKSIQEFRLARLEIDRDAMVFKAQILTTQRVIGEYCLGTVFTVCAVAFLVRLF
;
A
#
# COMPACT_ATOMS: atom_id res chain seq x y z
N MET A 1 26.46 27.73 -3.65
CA MET A 1 26.59 26.28 -3.88
C MET A 1 27.08 25.61 -2.60
N ALA A 2 26.47 24.47 -2.25
CA ALA A 2 26.96 23.43 -1.34
C ALA A 2 27.18 23.76 0.15
N ALA A 3 26.12 23.83 0.96
CA ALA A 3 26.15 23.46 2.39
C ALA A 3 24.75 23.51 3.04
N ALA A 4 23.80 22.64 2.67
CA ALA A 4 22.52 22.54 3.40
C ALA A 4 21.73 21.24 3.13
N CYS A 5 22.39 20.10 2.91
CA CYS A 5 21.69 18.82 2.72
C CYS A 5 22.49 17.68 3.35
N LYS A 6 22.53 17.63 4.69
CA LYS A 6 23.05 16.46 5.40
C LYS A 6 22.36 16.31 6.76
N ARG A 7 21.07 15.95 6.72
CA ARG A 7 20.32 15.21 7.76
C ARG A 7 18.81 15.29 7.45
N LEU A 8 18.38 14.49 6.48
CA LEU A 8 16.97 14.10 6.31
C LEU A 8 16.90 12.63 5.87
N ALA A 9 17.53 11.78 6.66
CA ALA A 9 17.42 10.32 6.58
C ALA A 9 17.26 9.75 7.99
N GLN A 10 16.39 10.37 8.79
CA GLN A 10 15.97 9.87 10.10
C GLN A 10 14.50 10.20 10.33
N PHE A 11 13.63 9.75 9.43
CA PHE A 11 12.20 9.59 9.73
C PHE A 11 11.59 8.35 9.03
N SER A 12 12.42 7.36 8.70
CA SER A 12 11.98 6.00 8.37
C SER A 12 12.09 5.13 9.62
N GLY A 13 11.33 5.50 10.65
CA GLY A 13 11.32 4.88 11.98
C GLY A 13 9.99 4.26 12.36
N PHE A 14 9.14 3.89 11.39
CA PHE A 14 8.01 3.00 11.62
C PHE A 14 8.19 1.74 10.79
N GLY A 15 9.27 1.01 11.10
CA GLY A 15 9.46 -0.34 10.63
C GLY A 15 8.39 -1.23 11.23
N PHE A 16 7.30 -1.44 10.51
CA PHE A 16 6.39 -2.56 10.76
C PHE A 16 7.07 -3.86 10.30
N SER A 17 8.27 -4.15 10.82
CA SER A 17 8.84 -5.50 10.83
C SER A 17 8.26 -6.23 12.03
N LYS A 18 6.94 -6.44 12.00
CA LYS A 18 6.41 -7.68 12.54
C LYS A 18 6.62 -8.70 11.44
N SER A 19 7.80 -9.32 11.45
CA SER A 19 7.90 -10.71 11.03
C SER A 19 6.82 -11.44 11.80
N PHE A 20 5.65 -11.62 11.19
CA PHE A 20 4.75 -12.67 11.60
C PHE A 20 5.57 -13.94 11.38
N THR A 21 6.17 -14.42 12.47
CA THR A 21 6.84 -15.71 12.56
C THR A 21 5.76 -16.80 12.49
N PHE A 22 4.94 -16.78 11.45
CA PHE A 22 3.99 -17.82 11.10
C PHE A 22 4.66 -18.77 10.12
N ASN A 23 5.85 -19.27 10.45
CA ASN A 23 6.59 -20.14 9.53
C ASN A 23 7.36 -21.28 10.22
N SER A 24 6.87 -21.70 11.39
CA SER A 24 7.19 -22.99 12.00
C SER A 24 5.99 -23.95 11.94
N SER A 25 4.76 -23.46 12.12
CA SER A 25 3.56 -24.32 12.19
C SER A 25 3.13 -24.91 10.83
N LEU A 26 3.21 -24.14 9.73
CA LEU A 26 2.89 -24.64 8.38
C LEU A 26 3.94 -25.61 7.82
N ARG A 27 5.21 -25.50 8.25
CA ARG A 27 6.26 -26.47 7.90
C ARG A 27 6.04 -27.82 8.60
N SER A 28 5.50 -27.83 9.80
CA SER A 28 5.09 -29.07 10.50
C SER A 28 3.95 -29.78 9.78
N PHE A 29 2.96 -29.01 9.29
CA PHE A 29 1.83 -29.55 8.52
C PHE A 29 2.25 -30.08 7.14
N SER A 30 3.13 -29.38 6.42
CA SER A 30 3.68 -29.88 5.14
C SER A 30 4.55 -31.14 5.32
N ARG A 31 5.20 -31.31 6.48
CA ARG A 31 5.92 -32.56 6.81
C ARG A 31 4.97 -33.73 7.09
N MET A 32 3.75 -33.47 7.58
CA MET A 32 2.68 -34.47 7.70
C MET A 32 2.01 -34.76 6.35
N ALA A 33 1.75 -33.75 5.53
CA ALA A 33 1.15 -33.93 4.20
C ALA A 33 2.10 -34.61 3.19
N LYS A 34 3.43 -34.55 3.43
CA LYS A 34 4.45 -35.21 2.62
C LYS A 34 4.97 -36.51 3.23
N SER A 35 4.40 -36.98 4.34
CA SER A 35 4.63 -38.34 4.83
C SER A 35 3.59 -39.31 4.24
N ASN A 36 3.55 -39.40 2.91
CA ASN A 36 2.80 -40.43 2.16
C ASN A 36 3.35 -41.86 2.38
N GLY A 37 4.01 -42.12 3.51
CA GLY A 37 4.69 -43.39 3.77
C GLY A 37 4.72 -43.78 5.25
N ARG A 38 4.10 -43.01 6.15
CA ARG A 38 3.92 -43.45 7.53
C ARG A 38 2.50 -43.98 7.64
N ARG A 39 2.38 -45.31 7.55
CA ARG A 39 1.14 -46.04 7.85
C ARG A 39 0.58 -45.46 9.14
N PHE A 40 -0.60 -44.85 9.07
CA PHE A 40 -1.18 -44.08 10.16
C PHE A 40 -1.40 -44.92 11.43
N CYS A 41 -1.39 -46.24 11.25
CA CYS A 41 -1.20 -47.23 12.29
C CYS A 41 -0.22 -48.30 11.79
N ASP A 42 0.78 -48.63 12.60
CA ASP A 42 1.63 -49.79 12.33
C ASP A 42 0.80 -51.06 12.55
N ALA A 43 0.42 -51.74 11.46
CA ALA A 43 -0.33 -53.00 11.52
C ALA A 43 0.32 -54.03 12.47
N SER A 44 1.67 -53.99 12.58
CA SER A 44 2.47 -54.81 13.49
C SER A 44 2.25 -54.51 14.97
N ALA A 45 1.95 -53.26 15.34
CA ALA A 45 1.70 -52.85 16.73
C ALA A 45 0.28 -53.24 17.19
N ILE A 46 -0.68 -53.21 16.26
CA ILE A 46 -2.05 -53.68 16.52
C ILE A 46 -2.07 -55.20 16.68
N THR A 47 -1.33 -55.93 15.83
CA THR A 47 -1.24 -57.39 15.94
C THR A 47 -0.57 -57.86 17.23
N SER A 48 0.49 -57.18 17.68
CA SER A 48 1.18 -57.52 18.92
C SER A 48 0.36 -57.19 20.17
N GLY A 49 -0.45 -56.13 20.14
CA GLY A 49 -1.43 -55.83 21.19
C GLY A 49 -2.55 -56.86 21.30
N LEU A 50 -3.04 -57.39 20.18
CA LEU A 50 -4.04 -58.46 20.13
C LEU A 50 -3.46 -59.82 20.58
N GLU A 51 -2.23 -60.13 20.18
CA GLU A 51 -1.50 -61.34 20.62
C GLU A 51 -1.24 -61.30 22.14
N GLY A 52 -0.96 -60.12 22.72
CA GLY A 52 -0.82 -59.91 24.17
C GLY A 52 -2.12 -60.04 24.98
N GLN A 53 -3.29 -59.93 24.33
CA GLN A 53 -4.60 -60.17 24.93
C GLN A 53 -5.08 -61.63 24.76
N GLY A 54 -4.22 -62.51 24.26
CA GLY A 54 -4.51 -63.94 24.09
C GLY A 54 -5.26 -64.31 22.80
N VAL A 55 -5.35 -63.38 21.83
CA VAL A 55 -6.00 -63.65 20.53
C VAL A 55 -5.08 -64.52 19.66
N PRO A 56 -5.60 -65.60 19.04
CA PRO A 56 -4.83 -66.42 18.12
C PRO A 56 -4.24 -65.58 17.00
N LYS A 57 -2.94 -65.76 16.71
CA LYS A 57 -2.17 -64.93 15.77
C LYS A 57 -2.83 -64.71 14.40
N LYS A 58 -3.53 -65.73 13.88
CA LYS A 58 -4.30 -65.65 12.62
C LYS A 58 -5.52 -64.72 12.71
N GLN A 59 -6.21 -64.69 13.85
CA GLN A 59 -7.33 -63.78 14.10
C GLN A 59 -6.84 -62.35 14.38
N ALA A 60 -5.76 -62.20 15.15
CA ALA A 60 -5.14 -60.91 15.43
C ALA A 60 -4.71 -60.19 14.13
N GLN A 61 -4.17 -60.95 13.17
CA GLN A 61 -3.79 -60.44 11.85
C GLN A 61 -5.00 -60.03 11.00
N ALA A 62 -6.07 -60.82 10.99
CA ALA A 62 -7.30 -60.51 10.25
C ALA A 62 -8.00 -59.26 10.80
N ILE A 63 -8.04 -59.11 12.14
CA ILE A 63 -8.65 -57.95 12.80
C ILE A 63 -7.82 -56.68 12.55
N SER A 64 -6.49 -56.77 12.65
CA SER A 64 -5.59 -55.66 12.34
C SER A 64 -5.72 -55.20 10.88
N ALA A 65 -5.87 -56.15 9.94
CA ALA A 65 -6.09 -55.83 8.53
C ALA A 65 -7.42 -55.08 8.31
N GLY A 66 -8.52 -55.55 8.93
CA GLY A 66 -9.82 -54.88 8.84
C GLY A 66 -9.83 -53.47 9.46
N ILE A 67 -9.12 -53.27 10.58
CA ILE A 67 -8.99 -51.95 11.21
C ILE A 67 -8.20 -50.99 10.31
N THR A 68 -7.12 -51.48 9.68
CA THR A 68 -6.30 -50.67 8.78
C THR A 68 -7.10 -50.23 7.55
N GLU A 69 -7.91 -51.13 6.98
CA GLU A 69 -8.75 -50.81 5.82
C GLU A 69 -9.82 -49.75 6.13
N VAL A 70 -10.46 -49.83 7.31
CA VAL A 70 -11.44 -48.82 7.74
C VAL A 70 -10.75 -47.47 7.99
N LEU A 71 -9.54 -47.47 8.57
CA LEU A 71 -8.77 -46.25 8.77
C LEU A 71 -8.41 -45.59 7.43
N GLU A 72 -7.96 -46.36 6.44
CA GLU A 72 -7.62 -45.85 5.11
C GLU A 72 -8.85 -45.23 4.43
N LYS A 73 -10.01 -45.90 4.47
CA LYS A 73 -11.27 -45.35 3.95
C LYS A 73 -11.72 -44.07 4.65
N VAL A 74 -11.57 -44.00 5.98
CA VAL A 74 -11.88 -42.79 6.75
C VAL A 74 -10.93 -41.66 6.37
N GLN A 75 -9.64 -41.93 6.20
CA GLN A 75 -8.67 -40.91 5.77
C GLN A 75 -8.95 -40.39 4.37
N GLU A 76 -9.26 -41.27 3.43
CA GLU A 76 -9.59 -40.91 2.05
C GLU A 76 -10.85 -40.03 2.02
N SER A 77 -11.92 -40.42 2.73
CA SER A 77 -13.14 -39.62 2.83
C SER A 77 -12.94 -38.25 3.50
N LEU A 78 -12.01 -38.15 4.47
CA LEU A 78 -11.65 -36.89 5.11
C LEU A 78 -10.82 -36.02 4.17
N MET A 79 -9.89 -36.62 3.41
CA MET A 79 -9.05 -35.93 2.44
C MET A 79 -9.91 -35.32 1.33
N GLU A 80 -10.82 -36.11 0.75
CA GLU A 80 -11.80 -35.65 -0.26
C GLU A 80 -12.68 -34.51 0.29
N ARG A 81 -13.17 -34.63 1.53
CA ARG A 81 -13.94 -33.57 2.19
C ARG A 81 -13.15 -32.29 2.40
N THR A 82 -11.87 -32.40 2.77
CA THR A 82 -11.02 -31.23 3.01
C THR A 82 -10.60 -30.53 1.74
N GLU A 83 -10.37 -31.27 0.66
CA GLU A 83 -10.01 -30.73 -0.65
C GLU A 83 -11.18 -29.92 -1.24
N MET A 84 -12.40 -30.49 -1.24
CA MET A 84 -13.59 -29.79 -1.71
C MET A 84 -13.93 -28.53 -0.89
N LEU A 85 -13.65 -28.54 0.42
CA LEU A 85 -13.81 -27.34 1.26
C LEU A 85 -12.76 -26.28 0.94
N GLN A 86 -11.50 -26.69 0.80
CA GLN A 86 -10.36 -25.79 0.58
C GLN A 86 -10.46 -25.04 -0.76
N GLU A 87 -10.82 -25.72 -1.85
CA GLU A 87 -10.98 -25.10 -3.17
C GLU A 87 -12.11 -24.05 -3.20
N SER A 88 -13.17 -24.29 -2.43
CA SER A 88 -14.31 -23.36 -2.32
C SER A 88 -13.96 -22.07 -1.56
N HIS A 89 -13.02 -22.15 -0.61
CA HIS A 89 -12.56 -20.99 0.16
C HIS A 89 -11.50 -20.19 -0.61
N GLU A 90 -10.59 -20.85 -1.32
CA GLU A 90 -9.62 -20.17 -2.19
C GLU A 90 -10.29 -19.38 -3.31
N SER A 91 -11.30 -19.97 -3.97
CA SER A 91 -12.02 -19.30 -5.06
C SER A 91 -12.79 -18.06 -4.59
N LYS A 92 -13.43 -18.10 -3.41
CA LYS A 92 -14.10 -16.94 -2.80
C LYS A 92 -13.11 -15.85 -2.40
N ILE A 93 -12.00 -16.20 -1.75
CA ILE A 93 -10.96 -15.24 -1.36
C ILE A 93 -10.35 -14.59 -2.60
N LYS A 94 -10.06 -15.36 -3.65
CA LYS A 94 -9.53 -14.85 -4.91
C LYS A 94 -10.50 -13.88 -5.59
N ALA A 95 -11.79 -14.20 -5.63
CA ALA A 95 -12.81 -13.34 -6.19
C ALA A 95 -12.96 -12.02 -5.41
N GLU A 96 -12.92 -12.09 -4.08
CA GLU A 96 -13.04 -10.90 -3.22
C GLU A 96 -11.80 -10.00 -3.30
N VAL A 97 -10.61 -10.61 -3.36
CA VAL A 97 -9.34 -9.90 -3.60
C VAL A 97 -9.37 -9.20 -4.96
N GLN A 98 -9.84 -9.87 -6.01
CA GLN A 98 -9.97 -9.26 -7.34
C GLN A 98 -10.97 -8.11 -7.36
N ARG A 99 -12.13 -8.26 -6.71
CA ARG A 99 -13.13 -7.18 -6.60
C ARG A 99 -12.57 -5.97 -5.88
N SER A 100 -11.91 -6.20 -4.74
CA SER A 100 -11.26 -5.15 -3.95
C SER A 100 -10.19 -4.44 -4.77
N GLN A 101 -9.38 -5.20 -5.52
CA GLN A 101 -8.36 -4.64 -6.41
C GLN A 101 -8.97 -3.76 -7.50
N MET A 102 -10.05 -4.18 -8.15
CA MET A 102 -10.74 -3.39 -9.16
C MET A 102 -11.39 -2.13 -8.57
N GLN A 103 -11.96 -2.19 -7.37
CA GLN A 103 -12.53 -1.03 -6.68
C GLN A 103 -11.45 0.00 -6.35
N LEU A 104 -10.32 -0.45 -5.77
CA LEU A 104 -9.19 0.41 -5.48
C LEU A 104 -8.61 1.05 -6.75
N GLN A 105 -8.51 0.32 -7.85
CA GLN A 105 -8.06 0.87 -9.13
C GLN A 105 -8.98 2.00 -9.62
N ARG A 106 -10.31 1.82 -9.53
CA ARG A 106 -11.26 2.87 -9.90
C ARG A 106 -11.16 4.09 -8.98
N GLU A 107 -10.99 3.90 -7.68
CA GLU A 107 -10.83 5.00 -6.73
C GLU A 107 -9.53 5.78 -6.97
N ILE A 108 -8.43 5.08 -7.25
CA ILE A 108 -7.16 5.69 -7.63
C ILE A 108 -7.31 6.51 -8.90
N GLU A 109 -7.98 5.98 -9.92
CA GLU A 109 -8.20 6.68 -11.19
C GLU A 109 -9.09 7.92 -11.01
N LYS A 110 -10.16 7.79 -10.21
CA LYS A 110 -11.02 8.93 -9.86
C LYS A 110 -10.23 10.02 -9.13
N LEU A 111 -9.46 9.65 -8.09
CA LEU A 111 -8.65 10.59 -7.32
C LEU A 111 -7.57 11.25 -8.20
N LYS A 112 -6.97 10.50 -9.13
CA LYS A 112 -6.01 11.02 -10.10
C LYS A 112 -6.65 12.09 -10.99
N ASN A 113 -7.85 11.83 -11.52
CA ASN A 113 -8.58 12.79 -12.34
C ASN A 113 -8.94 14.05 -11.55
N ASP A 114 -9.40 13.90 -10.31
CA ASP A 114 -9.72 15.03 -9.42
C ASP A 114 -8.46 15.86 -9.11
N MET A 115 -7.34 15.20 -8.85
CA MET A 115 -6.05 15.87 -8.63
C MET A 115 -5.59 16.63 -9.88
N GLU A 116 -5.66 16.02 -11.07
CA GLU A 116 -5.31 16.68 -12.32
C GLU A 116 -6.18 17.92 -12.58
N LYS A 117 -7.49 17.81 -12.35
CA LYS A 117 -8.40 18.96 -12.42
C LYS A 117 -8.00 20.07 -11.45
N SER A 118 -7.76 19.73 -10.19
CA SER A 118 -7.33 20.71 -9.17
C SER A 118 -6.04 21.42 -9.58
N ILE A 119 -5.08 20.69 -10.15
CA ILE A 119 -3.82 21.26 -10.64
C ILE A 119 -4.07 22.25 -11.78
N GLN A 120 -4.99 21.96 -12.71
CA GLN A 120 -5.33 22.90 -13.78
C GLN A 120 -5.98 24.16 -13.23
N GLU A 121 -6.92 24.03 -12.29
CA GLU A 121 -7.54 25.18 -11.63
C GLU A 121 -6.50 26.06 -10.92
N PHE A 122 -5.57 25.46 -10.17
CA PHE A 122 -4.46 26.18 -9.55
C PHE A 122 -3.55 26.86 -10.57
N ARG A 123 -3.27 26.24 -11.71
CA ARG A 123 -2.47 26.85 -12.78
C ARG A 123 -3.17 28.06 -13.39
N LEU A 124 -4.47 27.97 -13.62
CA LEU A 124 -5.27 29.08 -14.13
C LEU A 124 -5.32 30.23 -13.12
N ALA A 125 -5.59 29.96 -11.85
CA ALA A 125 -5.59 30.97 -10.80
C ALA A 125 -4.23 31.67 -10.67
N ARG A 126 -3.12 30.92 -10.78
CA ARG A 126 -1.78 31.49 -10.78
C ARG A 126 -1.53 32.43 -11.96
N LEU A 127 -1.97 32.04 -13.16
CA LEU A 127 -1.85 32.89 -14.35
C LEU A 127 -2.63 34.20 -14.20
N GLU A 128 -3.79 34.17 -13.55
CA GLU A 128 -4.56 35.39 -13.27
C GLU A 128 -3.80 36.30 -12.30
N ILE A 129 -3.25 35.74 -11.21
CA ILE A 129 -2.42 36.50 -10.27
C ILE A 129 -1.20 37.13 -10.96
N ASP A 130 -0.52 36.37 -11.83
CA ASP A 130 0.64 36.87 -12.57
C ASP A 130 0.25 38.01 -13.53
N ARG A 131 -0.94 37.94 -14.15
CA ARG A 131 -1.47 39.02 -14.99
C ARG A 131 -1.78 40.26 -14.15
N ASP A 132 -2.47 40.11 -13.04
CA ASP A 132 -2.81 41.23 -12.15
C ASP A 132 -1.55 41.89 -11.59
N ALA A 133 -0.53 41.10 -11.25
CA ALA A 133 0.77 41.61 -10.83
C ALA A 133 1.45 42.43 -11.93
N MET A 134 1.38 42.01 -13.20
CA MET A 134 1.89 42.77 -14.34
C MET A 134 1.14 44.10 -14.52
N VAL A 135 -0.19 44.08 -14.43
CA VAL A 135 -1.04 45.28 -14.56
C VAL A 135 -0.75 46.27 -13.42
N PHE A 136 -0.72 45.79 -12.19
CA PHE A 136 -0.42 46.59 -11.02
C PHE A 136 0.97 47.23 -11.10
N LYS A 137 1.98 46.44 -11.53
CA LYS A 137 3.34 46.95 -11.74
C LYS A 137 3.37 48.04 -12.81
N ALA A 138 2.63 47.89 -13.89
CA ALA A 138 2.51 48.91 -14.93
C ALA A 138 1.90 50.20 -14.36
N GLN A 139 0.82 50.09 -13.58
CA GLN A 139 0.14 51.23 -12.97
C GLN A 139 1.03 51.99 -11.96
N ILE A 140 1.83 51.28 -11.18
CA ILE A 140 2.82 51.91 -10.29
C ILE A 140 3.84 52.71 -11.11
N LEU A 141 4.41 52.11 -12.16
CA LEU A 141 5.43 52.77 -12.98
C LEU A 141 4.88 54.00 -13.69
N THR A 142 3.64 53.96 -14.17
CA THR A 142 2.98 55.14 -14.76
C THR A 142 2.76 56.23 -13.72
N THR A 143 2.31 55.86 -12.52
CA THR A 143 2.07 56.82 -11.43
C THR A 143 3.37 57.48 -10.97
N GLN A 144 4.44 56.69 -10.82
CA GLN A 144 5.77 57.20 -10.47
C GLN A 144 6.27 58.19 -11.53
N ARG A 145 6.07 57.90 -12.82
CA ARG A 145 6.45 58.80 -13.90
C ARG A 145 5.71 60.14 -13.82
N VAL A 146 4.39 60.11 -13.65
CA VAL A 146 3.56 61.33 -13.56
C VAL A 146 3.98 62.17 -12.36
N ILE A 147 4.17 61.56 -11.19
CA ILE A 147 4.63 62.27 -9.99
C ILE A 147 6.02 62.86 -10.22
N GLY A 148 6.94 62.11 -10.85
CA GLY A 148 8.28 62.59 -11.19
C GLY A 148 8.26 63.82 -12.10
N GLU A 149 7.43 63.81 -13.15
CA GLU A 149 7.25 64.95 -14.06
C GLU A 149 6.68 66.17 -13.33
N TYR A 150 5.67 65.97 -12.48
CA TYR A 150 5.08 67.05 -11.68
C TYR A 150 6.08 67.68 -10.70
N CYS A 151 6.84 66.84 -9.98
CA CYS A 151 7.88 67.29 -9.06
C CYS A 151 8.98 68.08 -9.79
N LEU A 152 9.45 67.58 -10.93
CA LEU A 152 10.49 68.25 -11.72
C LEU A 152 10.02 69.61 -12.25
N GLY A 153 8.79 69.68 -12.77
CA GLY A 153 8.19 70.93 -13.23
C GLY A 153 8.07 71.96 -12.12
N THR A 154 7.66 71.55 -10.92
CA THR A 154 7.55 72.43 -9.75
C THR A 154 8.90 72.98 -9.30
N VAL A 155 9.95 72.15 -9.30
CA VAL A 155 11.31 72.62 -8.97
C VAL A 155 11.77 73.66 -10.01
N PHE A 156 11.57 73.39 -11.30
CA PHE A 156 11.96 74.32 -12.36
C PHE A 156 11.25 75.68 -12.26
N THR A 157 9.94 75.69 -11.98
CA THR A 157 9.18 76.94 -11.83
C THR A 157 9.62 77.76 -10.62
N VAL A 158 9.81 77.12 -9.46
CA VAL A 158 10.29 77.80 -8.24
C VAL A 158 11.69 78.38 -8.47
N CYS A 159 12.60 77.63 -9.10
CA CYS A 159 13.93 78.12 -9.45
C CYS A 159 13.85 79.32 -10.40
N ALA A 160 13.05 79.24 -11.47
CA ALA A 160 12.91 80.34 -12.43
C ALA A 160 12.41 81.64 -11.77
N VAL A 161 11.41 81.56 -10.89
CA VAL A 161 10.89 82.72 -10.14
C VAL A 161 11.97 83.29 -9.21
N ALA A 162 12.70 82.44 -8.49
CA ALA A 162 13.79 82.89 -7.60
C ALA A 162 14.93 83.60 -8.37
N PHE A 163 15.28 83.10 -9.57
CA PHE A 163 16.27 83.74 -10.43
C PHE A 163 15.78 85.10 -10.94
N LEU A 164 14.51 85.22 -11.36
CA LEU A 164 13.94 86.48 -11.84
C LEU A 164 13.90 87.56 -10.76
N VAL A 165 13.51 87.20 -9.52
CA VAL A 165 13.49 88.13 -8.38
C VAL A 165 14.89 88.64 -8.02
N ARG A 166 15.95 87.87 -8.29
CA ARG A 166 17.33 88.28 -8.01
C ARG A 166 17.94 89.15 -9.12
N LEU A 167 17.35 89.16 -10.31
CA LEU A 167 17.85 89.89 -11.48
C LEU A 167 17.26 91.32 -11.59
N PHE A 168 16.04 91.52 -11.06
CA PHE A 168 15.36 92.83 -10.97
C PHE A 168 15.64 93.51 -9.62
#